data_AF-A0A6L5YK59-F1
#
_entry.id   AF-A0A6L5YK59-F1
#
_cell.length_a   1.000
_cell.length_b   1.000
_cell.length_c   1.000
_cell.angle_alpha   90.00
_cell.angle_beta   90.00
_cell.angle_gamma   90.00
#
_symmetry.space_group_name_H-M   'P 1'
#
loop_
_entity.id
_entity.type
_entity.pdbx_description
1 polymer ?
#
loop_
_entity_poly.entity_id
_entity_poly.type
_entity_poly.pdbx_seq_one_letter_code
_entity_poly.pdbx_strand_id
1 'polypeptide(L)' 'MGYYRKMPENVEGLQIAGKKFYKAAEGAALYSMGIHTFERIAKDAKAKYKIGKSALYNVEKIDEYLEHFLEEE' A
#
# COMPACT_ATOMS: atom_id res chain seq x y z
N MET A 1 16.21 -11.13 21.08
CA MET A 1 16.89 -10.38 20.01
C MET A 1 15.95 -10.34 18.81
N GLY A 2 15.35 -9.18 18.50
CA GLY A 2 14.42 -9.08 17.37
C GLY A 2 15.21 -9.07 16.08
N TYR A 3 14.95 -10.01 15.17
CA TYR A 3 15.54 -10.01 13.84
C TYR A 3 14.98 -8.82 13.06
N TYR A 4 15.65 -7.68 13.11
CA TYR A 4 15.46 -6.62 12.13
C TYR A 4 15.89 -7.20 10.78
N ARG A 5 14.92 -7.45 9.89
CA ARG A 5 15.23 -7.72 8.48
C ARG A 5 16.08 -6.55 7.99
N LYS A 6 17.33 -6.82 7.62
CA LYS A 6 18.12 -5.88 6.83
C LYS A 6 17.29 -5.57 5.58
N MET A 7 17.01 -4.29 5.35
CA MET A 7 16.54 -3.87 4.03
C MET A 7 17.63 -4.29 3.03
N PRO A 8 17.28 -4.96 1.92
CA PRO A 8 18.27 -5.30 0.91
C PRO A 8 18.94 -4.01 0.45
N GLU A 9 20.28 -3.97 0.54
CA GLU A 9 21.10 -2.78 0.24
C GLU A 9 20.97 -2.35 -1.24
N ASN A 10 20.47 -3.24 -2.12
CA ASN A 10 20.05 -2.94 -3.48
C ASN A 10 18.52 -3.09 -3.62
N VAL A 11 17.78 -2.00 -3.38
CA VAL A 11 16.37 -1.86 -3.83
C VAL A 11 16.26 -1.29 -5.24
N GLU A 12 17.37 -0.86 -5.83
CA GLU A 12 17.48 -0.43 -7.23
C GLU A 12 17.31 -1.64 -8.16
N GLY A 13 16.07 -2.01 -8.47
CA GLY A 13 15.75 -3.08 -9.41
C GLY A 13 14.70 -4.09 -8.94
N LEU A 14 14.31 -4.07 -7.66
CA LEU A 14 13.05 -4.68 -7.24
C LEU A 14 11.95 -3.80 -7.82
N GLN A 15 11.44 -4.13 -9.00
CA GLN A 15 10.32 -3.46 -9.63
C GLN A 15 9.25 -3.19 -8.56
N ILE A 16 9.17 -1.92 -8.13
CA ILE A 16 8.11 -1.43 -7.26
C ILE A 16 6.78 -1.54 -8.03
N ALA A 17 6.84 -1.57 -9.36
CA ALA A 17 5.72 -1.89 -10.24
C ALA A 17 5.49 -3.41 -10.30
N GLY A 18 4.42 -3.89 -9.68
CA GLY A 18 3.90 -5.26 -9.89
C GLY A 18 3.65 -6.08 -8.63
N LYS A 19 3.93 -5.57 -7.43
CA LYS A 19 3.46 -6.24 -6.21
C LYS A 19 1.97 -5.98 -6.03
N LYS A 20 1.22 -7.00 -5.60
CA LYS A 20 -0.20 -6.85 -5.24
C LYS A 20 -0.41 -6.21 -3.86
N PHE A 21 0.56 -6.40 -2.95
CA PHE A 21 0.47 -5.94 -1.57
C PHE A 21 1.65 -5.04 -1.18
N TYR A 22 1.34 -3.90 -0.57
CA TYR A 22 2.32 -2.92 -0.08
C TYR A 22 2.10 -2.62 1.40
N LYS A 23 3.14 -2.11 2.07
CA LYS A 23 2.97 -1.48 3.39
C LYS A 23 2.42 -0.07 3.24
N ALA A 24 1.86 0.48 4.33
CA ALA A 24 1.29 1.83 4.34
C ALA A 24 2.25 2.90 3.79
N ALA A 25 3.51 2.87 4.21
CA ALA A 25 4.52 3.85 3.77
C ALA A 25 4.89 3.70 2.29
N GLU A 26 4.99 2.47 1.78
CA GLU A 26 5.30 2.20 0.37
C GLU A 26 4.12 2.54 -0.54
N GLY A 27 2.90 2.16 -0.15
CA GLY A 27 1.67 2.48 -0.88
C GLY A 27 1.41 3.98 -0.90
N ALA A 28 1.59 4.67 0.23
CA ALA A 28 1.46 6.12 0.29
C ALA A 28 2.46 6.83 -0.65
N ALA A 29 3.70 6.35 -0.71
CA ALA A 29 4.70 6.87 -1.65
C ALA A 29 4.33 6.58 -3.11
N LEU A 30 3.75 5.40 -3.40
CA LEU A 30 3.33 5.01 -4.77
C LEU A 30 2.29 5.99 -5.34
N TYR A 31 1.34 6.44 -4.51
CA TYR A 31 0.33 7.42 -4.90
C TYR A 31 0.72 8.88 -4.60
N SER A 32 1.96 9.14 -4.16
CA SER A 32 2.40 10.47 -3.70
C SER A 32 1.44 11.14 -2.69
N MET A 33 0.85 10.35 -1.79
CA MET A 33 -0.11 10.80 -0.77
C MET A 33 0.46 10.64 0.65
N GLY A 34 -0.14 11.35 1.62
CA GLY A 34 0.16 11.15 3.04
C GLY A 34 -0.29 9.77 3.55
N ILE A 35 0.46 9.17 4.47
CA ILE A 35 0.19 7.82 5.03
C ILE A 35 -1.23 7.73 5.59
N HIS A 36 -1.67 8.73 6.37
CA HIS A 36 -3.00 8.74 6.96
C HIS A 36 -4.12 8.81 5.91
N THR A 37 -3.91 9.57 4.84
CA THR A 37 -4.86 9.68 3.73
C THR A 37 -4.96 8.35 2.97
N PHE A 38 -3.82 7.74 2.67
CA PHE A 38 -3.76 6.43 2.05
C PHE A 38 -4.45 5.35 2.91
N GLU A 39 -4.21 5.35 4.22
CA GLU A 39 -4.90 4.41 5.13
C GLU A 39 -6.42 4.63 5.18
N ARG A 40 -6.88 5.87 5.07
CA ARG A 40 -8.32 6.19 5.01
C ARG A 40 -8.94 5.63 3.74
N ILE A 41 -8.37 5.95 2.57
CA ILE A 41 -8.81 5.43 1.27
C ILE A 41 -8.82 3.90 1.28
N ALA A 42 -7.74 3.29 1.76
CA ALA A 42 -7.66 1.83 1.80
C ALA A 42 -8.64 1.18 2.80
N LYS A 43 -9.09 1.91 3.83
CA LYS A 43 -10.13 1.46 4.74
C LYS A 43 -11.49 1.51 4.04
N ASP A 44 -11.77 2.59 3.32
CA ASP A 44 -13.03 2.78 2.59
C ASP A 44 -13.14 1.76 1.43
N ALA A 45 -12.04 1.53 0.71
CA ALA A 45 -11.88 0.49 -0.32
C ALA A 45 -11.87 -0.96 0.23
N LYS A 46 -11.95 -1.16 1.56
CA LYS A 46 -11.83 -2.48 2.22
C LYS A 46 -10.58 -3.26 1.75
N ALA A 47 -9.47 -2.56 1.54
CA ALA A 47 -8.22 -3.07 0.99
C ALA A 47 -7.13 -3.32 2.07
N LYS A 48 -7.45 -3.13 3.35
CA LYS A 48 -6.53 -3.33 4.49
C LYS A 48 -6.56 -4.77 5.00
N TYR A 49 -5.40 -5.42 5.00
CA TYR A 49 -5.19 -6.77 5.52
C TYR A 49 -4.25 -6.74 6.72
N LYS A 50 -4.72 -7.23 7.88
CA LYS A 50 -3.92 -7.31 9.11
C LYS A 50 -3.32 -8.71 9.22
N ILE A 51 -2.00 -8.80 9.14
CA ILE A 51 -1.25 -10.05 9.31
C ILE A 51 -0.36 -9.89 10.55
N GLY A 52 -0.80 -10.50 11.65
CA GLY A 52 -0.15 -10.37 12.96
C GLY A 52 -0.05 -8.91 13.41
N LYS A 53 1.19 -8.41 13.52
CA LYS A 53 1.50 -7.02 13.92
C LYS A 53 1.71 -6.06 12.72
N SER A 54 1.57 -6.54 11.49
CA SER A 54 1.78 -5.73 10.28
C SER A 54 0.48 -5.57 9.49
N ALA A 55 0.34 -4.43 8.81
CA ALA A 55 -0.74 -4.16 7.88
C ALA A 55 -0.19 -4.16 6.44
N LEU A 56 -0.89 -4.87 5.56
CA LEU A 56 -0.68 -4.87 4.13
C LEU A 56 -1.90 -4.27 3.43
N TYR A 57 -1.66 -3.61 2.32
CA TYR A 57 -2.67 -2.90 1.54
C TYR A 57 -2.65 -3.45 0.13
N ASN A 58 -3.82 -3.87 -0.36
CA ASN A 58 -3.97 -4.33 -1.74
C ASN A 58 -4.23 -3.13 -2.65
N VAL A 59 -3.32 -2.88 -3.59
CA VAL A 59 -3.35 -1.72 -4.50
C VAL A 59 -4.45 -1.86 -5.55
N GLU A 60 -4.70 -3.07 -6.08
CA GLU A 60 -5.75 -3.28 -7.10
C GLU A 60 -7.13 -2.82 -6.59
N LYS A 61 -7.46 -3.15 -5.35
CA LYS A 61 -8.73 -2.72 -4.73
C LYS A 61 -8.80 -1.22 -4.47
N ILE A 62 -7.65 -0.59 -4.26
CA ILE A 62 -7.55 0.86 -4.05
C ILE A 62 -7.74 1.56 -5.40
N ASP A 63 -7.14 1.03 -6.47
CA ASP A 63 -7.33 1.53 -7.83
C ASP A 63 -8.79 1.40 -8.27
N GLU A 64 -9.41 0.22 -8.11
CA GLU A 64 -10.85 0.01 -8.38
C GLU A 64 -11.72 1.04 -7.62
N TYR A 65 -11.40 1.29 -6.34
CA TYR A 65 -12.12 2.28 -5.54
C TYR A 65 -11.91 3.71 -6.08
N LEU A 66 -10.69 4.08 -6.45
CA LEU A 66 -10.40 5.41 -6.99
C LEU A 66 -11.05 5.63 -8.36
N GLU A 67 -11.11 4.60 -9.22
CA GLU A 67 -11.80 4.64 -10.50
C GLU A 67 -13.31 4.85 -10.32
N HIS A 68 -13.94 4.13 -9.40
CA HIS A 68 -15.37 4.33 -9.09
C HIS A 68 -15.69 5.73 -8.52
N PHE A 69 -14.76 6.36 -7.80
CA PHE A 69 -14.94 7.73 -7.33
C PHE A 69 -14.90 8.76 -8.46
N LEU A 70 -14.27 8.47 -9.60
CA LEU A 70 -14.22 9.35 -10.77
C LEU A 70 -15.45 9.21 -11.68
N GLU A 71 -16.20 8.10 -11.60
CA GLU A 71 -17.44 7.90 -12.38
C GLU A 71 -18.69 8.54 -11.73
N GLU A 72 -18.63 8.88 -10.43
CA GLU A 72 -19.74 9.52 -9.70
C GLU A 72 -19.75 11.07 -9.78
N GLU A 73 -18.85 11.69 -10.57
CA GLU A 73 -18.77 13.14 -10.80
C GLU A 73 -19.13 13.53 -12.25
#